data_AF-A0A2V2RA86-F1
#
_entry.id   AF-A0A2V2RA86-F1
#
_cell.length_a   1.000
_cell.length_b   1.000
_cell.length_c   1.000
_cell.angle_alpha   90.00
_cell.angle_beta   90.00
_cell.angle_gamma   90.00
#
_symmetry.space_group_name_H-M   'P 1'
#
loop_
_entity.id
_entity.type
_entity.pdbx_description
1 polymer ?
#
loop_
_entity_poly.entity_id
_entity_poly.type
_entity_poly.pdbx_seq_one_letter_code
_entity_poly.pdbx_strand_id
1 'polypeptide(L)'
;MSKRKLIALLLLVVTAGLITVGVFVLCHHCPEEGIALTKGRREEHRLKNRSSRPQANDFDDSVSLSSLLQPGNDTTRWSSARAVRIEGFVVALAAGKLELCNCLAPCDRDTHIDVAQRPDAPSREHVVVEITPRMRAWAARQGLDWSEETLHRDLLGHWVQFEGWLFFDQHHADESENTAPNNPKNWRATAWEIHPITSFRVVH
;
A
#
# COMPACT_ATOMS: atom_id res chain seq x y z
N MET A 1 37.36 -26.08 -22.67
CA MET A 1 37.06 -25.53 -21.32
C MET A 1 37.48 -26.54 -20.26
N SER A 2 38.20 -26.15 -19.20
CA SER A 2 38.65 -27.09 -18.15
C SER A 2 37.46 -27.71 -17.40
N LYS A 3 37.56 -28.97 -16.95
CA LYS A 3 36.53 -29.64 -16.12
C LYS A 3 36.10 -28.79 -14.92
N ARG A 4 37.04 -28.04 -14.31
CA ARG A 4 36.75 -27.10 -13.20
C ARG A 4 35.88 -25.92 -13.65
N LYS A 5 36.12 -25.38 -14.84
CA LYS A 5 35.30 -24.30 -15.43
C LYS A 5 33.90 -24.79 -15.80
N LEU A 6 33.78 -26.03 -16.29
CA LEU A 6 32.48 -26.64 -16.60
C LEU A 6 31.65 -26.89 -15.32
N ILE A 7 32.26 -27.42 -14.26
CA ILE A 7 31.58 -27.63 -12.97
C ILE A 7 31.16 -26.29 -12.35
N ALA A 8 32.05 -25.28 -12.36
CA ALA A 8 31.72 -23.95 -11.85
C ALA A 8 30.57 -23.29 -12.62
N LEU A 9 30.56 -23.43 -13.96
CA LEU A 9 29.45 -22.93 -14.78
C LEU A 9 28.14 -23.67 -14.47
N LEU A 10 28.19 -24.99 -14.30
CA LEU A 10 27.01 -25.79 -13.97
C LEU A 10 26.43 -25.39 -12.60
N LEU A 11 27.28 -25.22 -11.60
CA LEU A 11 26.87 -24.75 -10.27
C LEU A 11 26.26 -23.35 -10.34
N LEU A 12 26.84 -22.45 -11.13
CA LEU A 12 26.31 -21.09 -11.30
C LEU A 12 24.93 -21.11 -11.98
N VAL A 13 24.75 -21.92 -13.02
CA VAL A 13 23.45 -22.07 -13.70
C VAL A 13 22.40 -22.67 -12.79
N VAL A 14 22.73 -23.74 -12.04
CA VAL A 14 21.81 -24.35 -11.06
C VAL A 14 21.44 -23.36 -9.97
N THR A 15 22.41 -22.61 -9.44
CA THR A 15 22.17 -21.60 -8.41
C THR A 15 21.28 -20.48 -8.93
N ALA A 16 21.55 -19.97 -10.14
CA ALA A 16 20.70 -18.96 -10.77
C ALA A 16 19.27 -19.50 -11.02
N GLY A 17 19.15 -20.76 -11.45
CA GLY A 17 17.86 -21.43 -11.62
C GLY A 17 17.06 -21.52 -10.31
N LEU A 18 17.70 -21.97 -9.23
CA LEU A 18 17.08 -22.05 -7.90
C LEU A 18 16.67 -20.67 -7.36
N ILE A 19 17.50 -19.64 -7.55
CA ILE A 19 17.16 -18.26 -7.17
C ILE A 19 15.93 -17.78 -7.95
N THR A 20 15.91 -18.00 -9.26
CA THR A 20 14.79 -17.57 -10.13
C THR A 20 13.48 -18.25 -9.72
N VAL A 21 13.51 -19.57 -9.47
CA VAL A 21 12.34 -20.31 -8.98
C VAL A 21 11.91 -19.80 -7.60
N GLY A 22 12.86 -19.54 -6.70
CA GLY A 22 12.57 -19.00 -5.36
C GLY A 22 11.87 -17.65 -5.42
N VAL A 23 12.36 -16.74 -6.26
CA VAL A 23 11.74 -15.41 -6.48
C VAL A 23 10.33 -15.58 -7.07
N PHE A 24 10.18 -16.43 -8.10
CA PHE A 24 8.87 -16.67 -8.71
C PHE A 24 7.85 -17.21 -7.70
N VAL A 25 8.23 -18.16 -6.85
CA VAL A 25 7.34 -18.68 -5.81
C VAL A 25 6.94 -17.59 -4.83
N LEU A 26 7.89 -16.78 -4.36
CA LEU A 26 7.61 -15.67 -3.43
C LEU A 26 6.67 -14.62 -4.05
N CYS A 27 6.86 -14.28 -5.33
CA CYS A 27 6.03 -13.35 -6.09
C CYS A 27 4.57 -13.80 -6.33
N HIS A 28 4.27 -15.07 -6.06
CA HIS A 28 2.96 -15.64 -6.42
C HIS A 28 2.26 -16.37 -5.27
N HIS A 29 2.99 -16.68 -4.18
CA HIS A 29 2.47 -17.51 -3.09
C HIS A 29 2.75 -16.90 -1.71
N CYS A 30 2.91 -15.58 -1.59
CA CYS A 30 2.97 -14.94 -0.30
C CYS A 30 1.62 -15.11 0.45
N PRO A 31 1.59 -15.61 1.70
CA PRO A 31 0.36 -15.71 2.49
C PRO A 31 -0.14 -14.32 2.94
N GLU A 32 -1.40 -14.21 3.36
CA GLU A 32 -1.99 -12.93 3.79
C GLU A 32 -1.30 -12.37 5.03
N GLU A 33 -0.85 -13.23 5.94
CA GLU A 33 -0.05 -12.83 7.09
C GLU A 33 1.40 -12.45 6.78
N GLY A 34 1.84 -12.58 5.52
CA GLY A 34 3.23 -12.33 5.12
C GLY A 34 4.26 -13.04 6.00
N ILE A 35 5.39 -12.37 6.25
CA ILE A 35 6.46 -12.86 7.14
C ILE A 35 6.30 -12.20 8.52
N ALA A 36 5.74 -12.92 9.49
CA ALA A 36 5.52 -12.37 10.84
C ALA A 36 5.68 -13.40 11.97
N LEU A 37 6.51 -13.04 12.96
CA LEU A 37 6.80 -13.88 14.14
C LEU A 37 5.71 -13.81 15.21
N THR A 38 5.09 -12.65 15.42
CA THR A 38 4.09 -12.45 16.48
C THR A 38 2.66 -12.47 15.95
N LYS A 39 1.69 -12.77 16.82
CA LYS A 39 0.25 -12.74 16.46
C LYS A 39 -0.19 -11.35 16.03
N GLY A 40 0.26 -10.30 16.74
CA GLY A 40 -0.09 -8.92 16.41
C GLY A 40 0.38 -8.51 15.01
N ARG A 41 1.62 -8.85 14.64
CA ARG A 41 2.16 -8.59 13.30
C ARG A 41 1.42 -9.33 12.20
N ARG A 42 1.05 -10.60 12.45
CA ARG A 42 0.23 -11.36 11.50
C ARG A 42 -1.13 -10.71 11.28
N GLU A 43 -1.73 -10.17 12.33
CA GLU A 43 -3.02 -9.47 12.23
C GLU A 43 -2.90 -8.15 11.46
N GLU A 44 -1.89 -7.35 11.77
CA GLU A 44 -1.57 -6.14 11.02
C GLU A 44 -1.36 -6.44 9.53
N HIS A 45 -0.57 -7.48 9.19
CA HIS A 45 -0.36 -7.88 7.81
C HIS A 45 -1.65 -8.34 7.12
N ARG A 46 -2.55 -9.05 7.82
CA ARG A 46 -3.88 -9.39 7.26
C ARG A 46 -4.72 -8.16 6.99
N LEU A 47 -4.65 -7.14 7.84
CA LEU A 47 -5.32 -5.88 7.60
C LEU A 47 -4.74 -5.15 6.38
N LYS A 48 -3.42 -5.12 6.19
CA LYS A 48 -2.81 -4.57 4.96
C LYS A 48 -3.24 -5.38 3.72
N ASN A 49 -3.13 -6.70 3.80
CA ASN A 49 -3.39 -7.63 2.69
C ASN A 49 -4.85 -8.03 2.47
N ARG A 50 -5.82 -7.42 3.16
CA ARG A 50 -7.22 -7.83 3.02
C ARG A 50 -7.67 -7.72 1.55
N SER A 51 -8.42 -8.72 1.09
CA SER A 51 -8.92 -8.77 -0.28
C SER A 51 -10.45 -8.65 -0.38
N SER A 52 -11.13 -8.62 0.77
CA SER A 52 -12.56 -8.39 0.84
C SER A 52 -12.89 -6.96 0.38
N ARG A 53 -13.85 -6.84 -0.53
CA ARG A 53 -14.40 -5.53 -0.88
C ARG A 53 -15.42 -5.10 0.18
N PRO A 54 -15.42 -3.82 0.60
CA PRO A 54 -16.42 -3.28 1.49
C PRO A 54 -17.85 -3.53 1.01
N GLN A 55 -18.75 -3.85 1.93
CA GLN A 55 -20.19 -3.85 1.76
C GLN A 55 -20.77 -2.50 2.21
N ALA A 56 -22.03 -2.23 1.87
CA ALA A 56 -22.67 -0.95 2.17
C ALA A 56 -22.63 -0.56 3.66
N ASN A 57 -22.72 -1.53 4.57
CA ASN A 57 -22.68 -1.30 6.02
C ASN A 57 -21.27 -1.12 6.59
N ASP A 58 -20.22 -1.39 5.82
CA ASP A 58 -18.83 -1.21 6.23
C ASP A 58 -18.39 0.26 6.14
N PHE A 59 -19.02 1.04 5.26
CA PHE A 59 -18.65 2.43 5.01
C PHE A 59 -19.01 3.35 6.17
N ASP A 60 -18.02 4.09 6.65
CA ASP A 60 -18.21 5.27 7.51
C ASP A 60 -18.17 6.53 6.64
N ASP A 61 -19.33 6.99 6.22
CA ASP A 61 -19.47 8.19 5.36
C ASP A 61 -19.14 9.50 6.10
N SER A 62 -18.90 9.47 7.42
CA SER A 62 -18.43 10.64 8.15
C SER A 62 -16.93 10.91 7.96
N VAL A 63 -16.18 9.91 7.49
CA VAL A 63 -14.75 10.04 7.23
C VAL A 63 -14.54 10.59 5.82
N SER A 64 -13.89 11.75 5.75
CA SER A 64 -13.49 12.41 4.51
C SER A 64 -11.98 12.69 4.54
N LEU A 65 -11.40 13.08 3.40
CA LEU A 65 -10.01 13.56 3.38
C LEU A 65 -9.81 14.71 4.37
N SER A 66 -10.77 15.63 4.44
CA SER A 66 -10.71 16.75 5.38
C SER A 66 -10.69 16.33 6.85
N SER A 67 -11.40 15.27 7.23
CA SER A 67 -11.42 14.78 8.61
C SER A 67 -10.16 14.00 8.96
N LEU A 68 -9.58 13.27 8.00
CA LEU A 68 -8.28 12.60 8.16
C LEU A 68 -7.14 13.63 8.37
N LEU A 69 -7.22 14.78 7.70
CA LEU A 69 -6.27 15.88 7.83
C LEU A 69 -6.48 16.76 9.09
N GLN A 70 -7.55 16.56 9.86
CA GLN A 70 -7.80 17.35 11.07
C GLN A 70 -6.66 17.14 12.08
N PRO A 71 -6.01 18.23 12.55
CA PRO A 71 -4.93 18.13 13.52
C PRO A 71 -5.31 17.43 14.82
N GLY A 72 -4.30 16.98 15.56
CA GLY A 72 -4.43 16.38 16.88
C GLY A 72 -4.37 14.85 16.84
N ASN A 73 -4.09 14.25 18.00
CA ASN A 73 -3.87 12.80 18.09
C ASN A 73 -5.09 12.02 17.60
N ASP A 74 -4.89 11.25 16.54
CA ASP A 74 -5.92 10.49 15.86
C ASP A 74 -5.77 8.97 16.00
N THR A 75 -4.85 8.50 16.85
CA THR A 75 -4.55 7.07 17.08
C THR A 75 -5.82 6.22 17.31
N THR A 76 -6.84 6.81 17.96
CA THR A 76 -8.11 6.14 18.29
C THR A 76 -9.32 6.79 17.64
N ARG A 77 -9.12 7.76 16.73
CA ARG A 77 -10.22 8.51 16.10
C ARG A 77 -11.02 7.65 15.13
N TRP A 78 -10.35 6.69 14.49
CA TRP A 78 -10.96 5.83 13.49
C TRP A 78 -10.78 4.35 13.84
N SER A 79 -11.32 3.48 12.98
CA SER A 79 -11.29 2.02 13.19
C SER A 79 -10.93 1.31 11.91
N SER A 80 -9.96 0.39 11.99
CA SER A 80 -9.57 -0.48 10.87
C SER A 80 -10.67 -1.45 10.43
N ALA A 81 -11.78 -1.54 11.18
CA ALA A 81 -12.96 -2.31 10.81
C ALA A 81 -13.94 -1.52 9.91
N ARG A 82 -13.65 -0.26 9.59
CA ARG A 82 -14.49 0.58 8.73
C ARG A 82 -13.85 0.77 7.37
N ALA A 83 -14.68 0.79 6.34
CA ALA A 83 -14.33 1.27 5.02
C ALA A 83 -14.69 2.74 4.90
N VAL A 84 -14.06 3.44 3.95
CA VAL A 84 -14.29 4.86 3.72
C VAL A 84 -14.29 5.18 2.23
N ARG A 85 -14.86 6.33 1.91
CA ARG A 85 -14.85 6.94 0.59
C ARG A 85 -14.31 8.35 0.73
N ILE A 86 -13.16 8.63 0.13
CA ILE A 86 -12.57 9.97 0.16
C ILE A 86 -12.34 10.48 -1.25
N GLU A 87 -12.35 11.79 -1.40
CA GLU A 87 -11.93 12.46 -2.63
C GLU A 87 -10.71 13.32 -2.32
N GLY A 88 -9.74 13.31 -3.23
CA GLY A 88 -8.54 14.12 -3.11
C GLY A 88 -7.72 14.18 -4.40
N PHE A 89 -6.78 15.11 -4.42
CA PHE A 89 -5.85 15.28 -5.52
C PHE A 89 -4.64 14.36 -5.35
N VAL A 90 -4.27 13.62 -6.39
CA VAL A 90 -3.11 12.73 -6.37
C VAL A 90 -1.84 13.53 -6.64
N VAL A 91 -1.02 13.71 -5.60
CA VAL A 91 0.19 14.53 -5.64
C VAL A 91 1.42 13.71 -6.05
N ALA A 92 1.50 12.45 -5.59
CA ALA A 92 2.58 11.55 -5.92
C ALA A 92 2.09 10.11 -5.98
N LEU A 93 2.76 9.29 -6.80
CA LEU A 93 2.49 7.87 -6.95
C LEU A 93 3.81 7.14 -7.22
N ALA A 94 4.07 6.08 -6.47
CA ALA A 94 5.25 5.24 -6.66
C ALA A 94 5.04 3.83 -6.11
N ALA A 95 5.88 2.88 -6.49
CA ALA A 95 5.99 1.63 -5.72
C ALA A 95 6.41 1.92 -4.26
N GLY A 96 5.62 1.42 -3.31
CA GLY A 96 5.89 1.39 -1.87
C GLY A 96 7.13 0.57 -1.54
N LYS A 97 7.60 0.55 -0.30
CA LYS A 97 8.87 -0.14 0.06
C LYS A 97 8.70 -1.66 0.00
N LEU A 98 9.81 -2.40 0.15
CA LEU A 98 9.73 -3.84 0.40
C LEU A 98 9.18 -4.04 1.80
N GLU A 99 8.11 -4.82 1.92
CA GLU A 99 7.40 -5.01 3.18
C GLU A 99 7.24 -6.48 3.54
N LEU A 100 7.20 -6.74 4.84
CA LEU A 100 7.05 -8.10 5.37
C LEU A 100 5.66 -8.68 5.08
N CYS A 101 4.61 -7.83 5.01
CA CYS A 101 3.27 -8.26 4.58
C CYS A 101 3.29 -8.83 3.16
N ASN A 102 4.19 -8.34 2.30
CA ASN A 102 4.40 -8.81 0.94
C ASN A 102 5.64 -9.70 0.79
N CYS A 103 6.04 -10.37 1.87
CA CYS A 103 7.15 -11.33 1.89
C CYS A 103 8.50 -10.78 1.37
N LEU A 104 8.70 -9.45 1.44
CA LEU A 104 9.86 -8.75 0.86
C LEU A 104 10.06 -9.04 -0.64
N ALA A 105 9.00 -9.44 -1.34
CA ALA A 105 9.08 -9.81 -2.73
C ALA A 105 9.15 -8.56 -3.62
N PRO A 106 10.18 -8.42 -4.50
CA PRO A 106 10.41 -7.19 -5.25
C PRO A 106 9.35 -6.87 -6.31
N CYS A 107 8.64 -7.90 -6.76
CA CYS A 107 7.50 -7.88 -7.68
C CYS A 107 6.17 -7.45 -7.00
N ASP A 108 6.05 -7.71 -5.69
CA ASP A 108 4.83 -7.52 -4.91
C ASP A 108 5.04 -6.34 -3.96
N ARG A 109 5.12 -5.15 -4.53
CA ARG A 109 5.12 -3.90 -3.77
C ARG A 109 3.74 -3.29 -3.82
N ASP A 110 3.31 -2.69 -2.72
CA ASP A 110 2.12 -1.86 -2.72
C ASP A 110 2.36 -0.65 -3.64
N THR A 111 1.33 -0.15 -4.31
CA THR A 111 1.41 1.14 -5.00
C THR A 111 1.01 2.21 -4.02
N HIS A 112 1.98 3.03 -3.61
CA HIS A 112 1.83 4.12 -2.67
C HIS A 112 1.33 5.37 -3.39
N ILE A 113 0.27 5.98 -2.89
CA ILE A 113 -0.36 7.15 -3.50
C ILE A 113 -0.55 8.22 -2.43
N ASP A 114 0.09 9.38 -2.63
CA ASP A 114 -0.08 10.55 -1.78
C ASP A 114 -1.26 11.39 -2.26
N VAL A 115 -2.24 11.58 -1.37
CA VAL A 115 -3.49 12.29 -1.64
C VAL A 115 -3.57 13.54 -0.78
N ALA A 116 -3.90 14.67 -1.38
CA ALA A 116 -4.01 15.95 -0.68
C ALA A 116 -5.23 16.78 -1.10
N GLN A 117 -5.52 17.82 -0.33
CA GLN A 117 -6.60 18.77 -0.63
C GLN A 117 -6.26 19.76 -1.74
N ARG A 118 -4.99 19.88 -2.13
CA ARG A 118 -4.55 20.77 -3.20
C ARG A 118 -3.26 20.26 -3.85
N PRO A 119 -2.99 20.60 -5.12
CA PRO A 119 -1.83 20.09 -5.86
C PRO A 119 -0.46 20.42 -5.25
N ASP A 120 -0.35 21.56 -4.57
CA ASP A 120 0.89 22.10 -4.00
C ASP A 120 0.99 21.89 -2.48
N ALA A 121 0.14 21.03 -1.91
CA ALA A 121 0.20 20.71 -0.49
C ALA A 121 1.58 20.14 -0.12
N PRO A 122 2.22 20.60 0.97
CA PRO A 122 3.43 19.97 1.48
C PRO A 122 3.14 18.55 1.94
N SER A 123 4.15 17.67 1.97
CA SER A 123 3.98 16.25 2.32
C SER A 123 3.27 16.01 3.66
N ARG A 124 3.50 16.89 4.64
CA ARG A 124 2.83 16.88 5.95
C ARG A 124 1.31 17.11 5.92
N GLU A 125 0.76 17.51 4.78
CA GLU A 125 -0.67 17.68 4.52
C GLU A 125 -1.21 16.56 3.61
N HIS A 126 -0.47 15.46 3.43
CA HIS A 126 -0.87 14.32 2.62
C HIS A 126 -1.46 13.20 3.47
N VAL A 127 -2.40 12.45 2.89
CA VAL A 127 -2.88 11.16 3.37
C VAL A 127 -2.43 10.09 2.38
N VAL A 128 -1.95 8.97 2.89
CA VAL A 128 -1.51 7.85 2.07
C VAL A 128 -2.68 6.91 1.80
N VAL A 129 -2.81 6.51 0.54
CA VAL A 129 -3.66 5.40 0.14
C VAL A 129 -2.83 4.39 -0.65
N GLU A 130 -3.13 3.09 -0.49
CA GLU A 130 -2.29 2.05 -1.09
C GLU A 130 -3.11 1.01 -1.85
N ILE A 131 -2.67 0.66 -3.05
CA ILE A 131 -3.19 -0.49 -3.80
C ILE A 131 -2.22 -1.66 -3.63
N THR A 132 -2.68 -2.74 -3.01
CA THR A 132 -1.83 -3.93 -2.77
C THR A 132 -1.67 -4.81 -4.01
N PRO A 133 -0.62 -5.64 -4.10
CA PRO A 133 -0.49 -6.69 -5.12
C PRO A 133 -1.73 -7.57 -5.27
N ARG A 134 -2.41 -7.89 -4.15
CA ARG A 134 -3.64 -8.68 -4.14
C ARG A 134 -4.79 -7.96 -4.86
N MET A 135 -4.94 -6.66 -4.62
CA MET A 135 -5.96 -5.86 -5.30
C MET A 135 -5.62 -5.62 -6.77
N ARG A 136 -4.33 -5.43 -7.13
CA ARG A 136 -3.89 -5.41 -8.53
C ARG A 136 -4.19 -6.73 -9.24
N ALA A 137 -3.91 -7.87 -8.61
CA ALA A 137 -4.20 -9.19 -9.15
C ALA A 137 -5.71 -9.43 -9.29
N TRP A 138 -6.52 -8.97 -8.32
CA TRP A 138 -7.98 -8.99 -8.44
C TRP A 138 -8.46 -8.18 -9.65
N ALA A 139 -7.98 -6.94 -9.81
CA ALA A 139 -8.33 -6.06 -10.91
C ALA A 139 -7.98 -6.67 -12.27
N ALA A 140 -6.78 -7.27 -12.40
CA ALA A 140 -6.36 -7.97 -13.60
C ALA A 140 -7.32 -9.12 -13.98
N ARG A 141 -7.82 -9.88 -12.99
CA ARG A 141 -8.85 -10.92 -13.22
C ARG A 141 -10.20 -10.35 -13.66
N GLN A 142 -10.47 -9.08 -13.37
CA GLN A 142 -11.65 -8.35 -13.87
C GLN A 142 -11.41 -7.68 -15.24
N GLY A 143 -10.24 -7.85 -15.85
CA GLY A 143 -9.87 -7.18 -17.10
C GLY A 143 -9.52 -5.70 -16.93
N LEU A 144 -9.23 -5.26 -15.69
CA LEU A 144 -8.77 -3.91 -15.38
C LEU A 144 -7.25 -3.90 -15.25
N ASP A 145 -6.61 -2.86 -15.78
CA ASP A 145 -5.17 -2.66 -15.62
C ASP A 145 -4.90 -1.70 -14.47
N TRP A 146 -4.46 -2.25 -13.33
CA TRP A 146 -4.00 -1.48 -12.16
C TRP A 146 -2.47 -1.60 -12.00
N SER A 147 -1.73 -1.72 -13.10
CA SER A 147 -0.27 -1.61 -13.09
C SER A 147 0.17 -0.21 -12.64
N GLU A 148 1.36 -0.10 -12.05
CA GLU A 148 1.91 1.18 -11.61
C GLU A 148 1.98 2.20 -12.76
N GLU A 149 2.38 1.76 -13.96
CA GLU A 149 2.45 2.60 -15.15
C GLU A 149 1.07 3.18 -15.52
N THR A 150 0.04 2.35 -15.56
CA THR A 150 -1.32 2.79 -15.87
C THR A 150 -1.87 3.69 -14.77
N LEU A 151 -1.66 3.37 -13.50
CA LEU A 151 -2.08 4.23 -12.39
C LEU A 151 -1.36 5.58 -12.41
N HIS A 152 -0.06 5.61 -12.69
CA HIS A 152 0.71 6.84 -12.83
C HIS A 152 0.18 7.70 -13.98
N ARG A 153 -0.14 7.08 -15.13
CA ARG A 153 -0.72 7.78 -16.30
C ARG A 153 -2.10 8.35 -16.00
N ASP A 154 -2.96 7.58 -15.31
CA ASP A 154 -4.38 7.88 -15.24
C ASP A 154 -4.79 8.64 -13.97
N LEU A 155 -3.99 8.56 -12.90
CA LEU A 155 -4.34 9.15 -11.60
C LEU A 155 -3.46 10.34 -11.21
N LEU A 156 -2.16 10.33 -11.54
CA LEU A 156 -1.26 11.39 -11.09
C LEU A 156 -1.69 12.75 -11.64
N GLY A 157 -1.83 13.74 -10.76
CA GLY A 157 -2.28 15.08 -11.14
C GLY A 157 -3.78 15.21 -11.36
N HIS A 158 -4.57 14.20 -10.97
CA HIS A 158 -6.03 14.22 -11.06
C HIS A 158 -6.69 14.18 -9.68
N TRP A 159 -7.93 14.68 -9.63
CA TRP A 159 -8.81 14.42 -8.50
C TRP A 159 -9.39 13.03 -8.64
N VAL A 160 -9.34 12.26 -7.55
CA VAL A 160 -9.75 10.86 -7.56
C VAL A 160 -10.59 10.61 -6.31
N GLN A 161 -11.71 9.93 -6.51
CA GLN A 161 -12.42 9.29 -5.42
C GLN A 161 -11.83 7.90 -5.18
N PHE A 162 -11.45 7.62 -3.94
CA PHE A 162 -10.94 6.33 -3.49
C PHE A 162 -11.92 5.68 -2.52
N GLU A 163 -12.07 4.36 -2.64
CA GLU A 163 -12.79 3.52 -1.69
C GLU A 163 -11.88 2.40 -1.20
N GLY A 164 -11.91 2.14 0.10
CA GLY A 164 -11.12 1.09 0.69
C GLY A 164 -11.28 1.03 2.19
N TRP A 165 -10.39 0.31 2.84
CA TRP A 165 -10.44 0.10 4.26
C TRP A 165 -9.49 1.02 5.01
N LEU A 166 -9.91 1.52 6.16
CA LEU A 166 -8.99 2.20 7.05
C LEU A 166 -7.97 1.21 7.64
N PHE A 167 -6.76 1.71 7.81
CA PHE A 167 -5.67 1.00 8.45
C PHE A 167 -4.78 2.01 9.17
N PHE A 168 -4.51 1.78 10.45
CA PHE A 168 -3.54 2.59 11.19
C PHE A 168 -2.16 1.95 11.09
N ASP A 169 -1.25 2.56 10.33
CA ASP A 169 0.12 2.10 10.23
C ASP A 169 0.93 2.59 11.43
N GLN A 170 1.03 1.74 12.44
CA GLN A 170 1.74 2.04 13.68
C GLN A 170 3.22 2.40 13.45
N HIS A 171 3.85 1.94 12.37
CA HIS A 171 5.24 2.29 12.06
C HIS A 171 5.41 3.74 11.63
N HIS A 172 4.35 4.34 11.10
CA HIS A 172 4.35 5.72 10.62
C HIS A 172 3.76 6.71 11.63
N ALA A 173 3.40 6.26 12.85
CA ALA A 173 2.92 7.15 13.91
C ALA A 173 3.94 8.25 14.29
N ASP A 174 5.24 7.94 14.33
CA ASP A 174 6.27 8.95 14.63
C ASP A 174 6.64 9.80 13.40
N GLU A 175 6.05 9.53 12.24
CA GLU A 175 6.29 10.23 10.97
C GLU A 175 5.06 11.00 10.46
N SER A 176 4.05 11.17 11.34
CA SER A 176 2.78 11.81 11.04
C SER A 176 2.50 13.01 11.95
N GLU A 177 2.02 14.12 11.38
CA GLU A 177 1.73 15.34 12.16
C GLU A 177 0.69 15.14 13.26
N ASN A 178 -0.34 14.33 13.02
CA ASN A 178 -1.43 14.13 13.98
C ASN A 178 -0.96 13.41 15.26
N THR A 179 -0.02 12.47 15.14
CA THR A 179 0.49 11.66 16.27
C THR A 179 1.81 12.17 16.84
N ALA A 180 2.63 12.83 16.02
CA ALA A 180 3.93 13.39 16.40
C ALA A 180 4.10 14.84 15.87
N PRO A 181 3.33 15.81 16.40
CA PRO A 181 3.26 17.15 15.82
C PRO A 181 4.61 17.87 15.81
N ASN A 182 4.89 18.57 14.71
CA ASN A 182 6.12 19.33 14.45
C ASN A 182 7.41 18.50 14.40
N ASN A 183 7.33 17.17 14.32
CA ASN A 183 8.53 16.36 14.12
C ASN A 183 9.14 16.70 12.74
N PRO A 184 10.43 17.07 12.66
CA PRO A 184 11.06 17.45 11.40
C PRO A 184 11.04 16.35 10.33
N LYS A 185 10.88 15.09 10.75
CA LYS A 185 10.79 13.92 9.86
C LYS A 185 9.40 13.65 9.30
N ASN A 186 8.38 14.38 9.75
CA ASN A 186 7.02 14.15 9.28
C ASN A 186 6.91 14.40 7.78
N TRP A 187 6.27 13.46 7.12
CA TRP A 187 6.06 13.47 5.68
C TRP A 187 4.61 13.13 5.29
N ARG A 188 3.72 13.05 6.28
CA ARG A 188 2.29 12.78 6.13
C ARG A 188 1.53 13.43 7.28
N ALA A 189 0.23 13.69 7.08
CA ALA A 189 -0.61 14.28 8.10
C ALA A 189 -0.99 13.27 9.19
N THR A 190 -1.32 12.05 8.78
CA THR A 190 -1.85 10.99 9.65
C THR A 190 -1.19 9.65 9.34
N ALA A 191 -1.07 8.81 10.37
CA ALA A 191 -0.66 7.41 10.22
C ALA A 191 -1.81 6.50 9.78
N TRP A 192 -3.03 7.03 9.70
CA TRP A 192 -4.14 6.35 9.04
C TRP A 192 -3.99 6.41 7.53
N GLU A 193 -4.16 5.25 6.93
CA GLU A 193 -4.15 5.04 5.49
C GLU A 193 -5.50 4.49 5.05
N ILE A 194 -5.78 4.62 3.75
CA ILE A 194 -6.77 3.74 3.12
C ILE A 194 -5.99 2.60 2.47
N HIS A 195 -5.92 1.50 3.20
CA HIS A 195 -5.13 0.34 2.84
C HIS A 195 -5.92 -0.95 3.12
N PRO A 196 -6.27 -1.72 2.08
CA PRO A 196 -6.07 -1.45 0.67
C PRO A 196 -7.21 -0.64 0.07
N ILE A 197 -6.88 0.07 -1.01
CA ILE A 197 -7.84 0.57 -1.99
C ILE A 197 -8.50 -0.60 -2.72
N THR A 198 -9.83 -0.55 -2.80
CA THR A 198 -10.68 -1.57 -3.43
C THR A 198 -11.49 -1.05 -4.60
N SER A 199 -11.62 0.26 -4.74
CA SER A 199 -12.16 0.94 -5.92
C SER A 199 -11.62 2.36 -6.00
N PHE A 200 -11.53 2.91 -7.20
CA PHE A 200 -11.27 4.32 -7.41
C PHE A 200 -11.91 4.80 -8.71
N ARG A 201 -12.12 6.11 -8.82
CA ARG A 201 -12.49 6.77 -10.08
C ARG A 201 -11.94 8.19 -10.12
N VAL A 202 -11.47 8.61 -11.28
CA VAL A 202 -11.16 10.03 -11.53
C VAL A 202 -12.45 10.83 -11.43
N VAL A 203 -12.41 11.97 -10.73
CA VAL A 203 -13.51 12.93 -10.65
C VAL A 203 -13.12 14.20 -11.42
N HIS A 204 -14.07 14.79 -12.13
CA HIS A 204 -13.88 15.97 -12.97
C HIS A 204 -14.14 17.26 -12.22
#